data_AF-A0A5J4NJJ1-F1
#
_entry.id   AF-A0A5J4NJJ1-F1
#
_cell.length_a   1.000
_cell.length_b   1.000
_cell.length_c   1.000
_cell.angle_alpha   90.00
_cell.angle_beta   90.00
_cell.angle_gamma   90.00
#
_symmetry.space_group_name_H-M   'P 1'
#
loop_
_entity.id
_entity.type
_entity.pdbx_description
1 polymer ?
#
loop_
_entity_poly.entity_id
_entity_poly.type
_entity_poly.pdbx_seq_one_letter_code
_entity_poly.pdbx_strand_id
1 'polypeptide(L)' 'MLRSLISFRKLGTTHFNRAALFNIGFIESSRVANFECFIFHDVDLLPQDNRIPYRCGDQPIHLSSALDLFNYK' A
#
# COMPACT_ATOMS: atom_id res chain seq x y z
N MET A 1 -12.20 -7.27 -3.22
CA MET A 1 -11.44 -8.21 -2.37
C MET A 1 -9.98 -8.13 -2.81
N LEU A 2 -9.04 -7.96 -1.86
CA LEU A 2 -7.61 -7.96 -2.18
C LEU A 2 -7.24 -9.30 -2.84
N ARG A 3 -6.64 -9.24 -4.03
CA ARG A 3 -6.28 -10.43 -4.81
C ARG A 3 -4.93 -11.00 -4.40
N SER A 4 -3.99 -10.16 -3.99
CA SER A 4 -2.64 -10.55 -3.61
C SER A 4 -2.05 -9.52 -2.65
N LEU A 5 -1.15 -9.97 -1.78
CA LEU A 5 -0.35 -9.13 -0.90
C LEU A 5 1.12 -9.43 -1.18
N ILE A 6 1.90 -8.40 -1.51
CA ILE A 6 3.34 -8.52 -1.79
C ILE A 6 4.07 -7.57 -0.83
N SER A 7 5.01 -8.12 -0.07
CA SER A 7 5.82 -7.35 0.87
C SER A 7 7.24 -7.19 0.34
N PHE A 8 7.72 -5.94 0.29
CA PHE A 8 9.08 -5.62 -0.14
C PHE A 8 9.92 -5.22 1.07
N ARG A 9 11.14 -5.79 1.15
CA ARG A 9 12.07 -5.55 2.26
C ARG A 9 13.35 -4.90 1.75
N LYS A 10 13.77 -3.82 2.39
CA LYS A 10 15.12 -3.27 2.23
C LYS A 10 16.13 -4.16 2.98
N LEU A 11 17.18 -4.58 2.30
CA LEU A 11 18.33 -5.27 2.91
C LEU A 11 19.52 -4.32 3.07
N GLY A 12 20.42 -4.61 4.01
CA GLY A 12 21.59 -3.79 4.32
C GLY A 12 21.29 -2.63 5.28
N THR A 13 22.30 -1.80 5.55
CA THR A 13 22.30 -0.80 6.63
C THR A 13 22.08 0.64 6.17
N THR A 14 21.96 0.88 4.86
CA THR A 14 21.65 2.23 4.35
C THR A 14 20.24 2.66 4.75
N HIS A 15 19.96 3.96 4.69
CA HIS A 15 18.63 4.50 4.99
C HIS A 15 17.51 3.79 4.22
N PHE A 16 16.39 3.62 4.93
CA PHE A 16 15.16 3.09 4.36
C PHE A 16 14.54 4.11 3.41
N ASN A 17 14.24 3.69 2.19
CA ASN A 17 13.55 4.52 1.20
C ASN A 17 12.21 3.87 0.86
N ARG A 18 11.15 4.35 1.51
CA ARG A 18 9.79 3.85 1.36
C ARG A 18 9.28 3.98 -0.07
N ALA A 19 9.43 5.16 -0.67
CA ALA A 19 8.93 5.43 -2.02
C ALA A 19 9.64 4.57 -3.07
N ALA A 20 10.95 4.34 -2.92
CA ALA A 20 11.68 3.44 -3.79
C ALA A 20 11.15 1.99 -3.71
N LEU A 21 10.82 1.49 -2.51
CA LEU A 21 10.24 0.15 -2.37
C LEU A 21 8.83 0.04 -2.98
N PHE A 22 8.03 1.11 -2.92
CA PHE A 22 6.74 1.14 -3.61
C PHE A 22 6.91 1.08 -5.13
N ASN A 23 7.86 1.85 -5.69
CA ASN A 23 8.15 1.80 -7.12
C ASN A 23 8.68 0.43 -7.56
N ILE A 24 9.60 -0.15 -6.77
CA ILE A 24 10.07 -1.53 -6.99
C ILE A 24 8.88 -2.48 -6.95
N GLY A 25 7.98 -2.33 -5.97
CA GLY A 25 6.83 -3.21 -5.86
C GLY A 25 5.86 -3.13 -7.02
N PHE A 26 5.62 -1.93 -7.55
CA PHE A 26 4.87 -1.74 -8.78
C PHE A 26 5.49 -2.52 -9.95
N ILE A 27 6.80 -2.36 -10.17
CA ILE A 27 7.51 -3.03 -11.27
C ILE A 27 7.54 -4.56 -11.08
N GLU A 28 7.88 -5.03 -9.89
CA GLU A 28 8.11 -6.45 -9.61
C GLU A 28 6.81 -7.26 -9.57
N SER A 29 5.71 -6.64 -9.15
CA SER A 29 4.40 -7.30 -9.11
C SER A 29 3.92 -7.77 -10.50
N SER A 30 4.35 -7.11 -11.58
CA SER A 30 3.99 -7.52 -12.95
C SER A 30 4.57 -8.89 -13.33
N ARG A 31 5.57 -9.38 -12.59
CA ARG A 31 6.14 -10.73 -12.75
C ARG A 31 5.31 -11.81 -12.06
N VAL A 32 4.42 -11.42 -11.14
CA VAL A 32 3.51 -12.34 -10.43
C VAL A 32 2.20 -12.47 -11.18
N ALA A 33 1.60 -11.36 -11.60
CA ALA A 33 0.36 -11.34 -12.36
C ALA A 33 0.17 -9.98 -13.07
N ASN A 34 -0.80 -9.92 -13.98
CA ASN A 34 -1.24 -8.65 -14.56
C ASN A 34 -2.18 -7.93 -13.59
N PHE A 35 -1.65 -6.96 -12.84
CA PHE A 35 -2.42 -6.14 -11.90
C PHE A 35 -2.83 -4.82 -12.56
N GLU A 36 -4.11 -4.48 -12.45
CA GLU A 36 -4.68 -3.21 -12.95
C GLU A 36 -4.82 -2.15 -11.85
N CYS A 37 -4.59 -2.54 -10.60
CA CYS A 37 -4.74 -1.69 -9.43
C CYS A 37 -3.68 -1.98 -8.38
N PHE A 38 -3.10 -0.92 -7.82
CA PHE A 38 -2.03 -0.99 -6.83
C PHE A 38 -2.43 -0.21 -5.59
N ILE A 39 -2.25 -0.84 -4.43
CA ILE A 39 -2.53 -0.25 -3.12
C ILE A 39 -1.21 -0.23 -2.36
N PHE A 40 -0.66 0.97 -2.18
CA PHE A 40 0.52 1.16 -1.35
C PHE A 40 0.10 1.28 0.11
N HIS A 41 0.62 0.40 0.95
CA HIS A 41 0.12 0.24 2.30
C HIS A 41 1.29 0.05 3.28
N ASP A 42 1.25 0.78 4.39
CA ASP A 42 2.19 0.55 5.49
C ASP A 42 1.82 -0.72 6.26
N VAL A 43 2.82 -1.40 6.81
CA VAL A 43 2.60 -2.66 7.53
C VAL A 43 1.95 -2.49 8.90
N ASP A 44 1.93 -1.26 9.42
CA ASP A 44 1.46 -0.89 10.75
C ASP A 44 0.09 -0.18 10.73
N LEU A 45 -0.47 0.08 9.55
CA LEU A 45 -1.83 0.60 9.43
C LEU A 45 -2.81 -0.57 9.30
N LEU A 46 -3.96 -0.47 9.96
CA LEU A 46 -5.06 -1.43 9.83
C LEU A 46 -6.37 -0.68 9.61
N PRO A 47 -7.20 -1.08 8.63
CA PRO A 47 -8.50 -0.46 8.44
C PRO A 47 -9.45 -0.85 9.58
N GLN A 48 -10.01 0.15 10.26
CA GLN A 48 -11.00 -0.08 11.33
C GLN A 48 -12.43 -0.22 10.80
N ASP A 49 -12.65 0.15 9.54
CA ASP A 49 -13.95 0.12 8.88
C ASP A 49 -13.88 -0.71 7.59
N ASN A 50 -14.77 -1.70 7.47
CA ASN A 50 -14.84 -2.59 6.32
C ASN A 50 -15.38 -1.91 5.05
N ARG A 51 -15.88 -0.67 5.17
CA ARG A 51 -16.32 0.18 4.05
C ARG A 51 -15.16 0.84 3.33
N ILE A 52 -13.94 0.86 3.90
CA ILE A 52 -12.75 1.42 3.25
C ILE A 52 -12.44 0.59 2.00
N PRO A 53 -12.52 1.19 0.79
CA PRO A 53 -12.43 0.43 -0.44
C PRO A 53 -10.96 0.13 -0.77
N TYR A 54 -10.48 -1.07 -0.45
CA TYR A 54 -9.18 -1.58 -0.95
C TYR A 54 -9.29 -1.97 -2.43
N ARG A 55 -9.49 -0.95 -3.27
CA ARG A 55 -9.58 -0.99 -4.73
C ARG A 55 -9.27 0.40 -5.28
N CYS A 56 -8.96 0.47 -6.56
CA CYS A 56 -8.78 1.74 -7.26
C CYS A 56 -10.15 2.32 -7.65
N GLY A 57 -10.21 3.62 -7.82
CA GLY A 57 -11.34 4.35 -8.39
C GLY A 57 -10.89 5.15 -9.62
N ASP A 58 -11.77 6.04 -10.10
CA ASP A 58 -11.49 6.88 -11.27
C ASP A 58 -10.39 7.92 -11.02
N GLN A 59 -10.08 8.17 -9.74
CA GLN A 59 -9.01 9.05 -9.28
C GLN A 59 -8.21 8.35 -8.17
N PRO A 60 -6.97 8.78 -7.88
CA PRO A 60 -6.20 8.28 -6.75
C PRO A 60 -6.97 8.41 -5.44
N ILE A 61 -7.00 7.34 -4.63
CA ILE A 61 -7.71 7.30 -3.36
C ILE A 61 -6.71 7.32 -2.21
N HIS A 62 -6.88 8.26 -1.29
CA HIS A 62 -6.16 8.26 -0.01
C HIS A 62 -6.92 7.41 1.02
N LEU A 63 -6.50 6.15 1.21
CA LEU A 63 -7.22 5.17 2.04
C LEU A 63 -7.11 5.48 3.55
N SER A 64 -5.95 5.92 4.01
CA SER A 64 -5.66 6.18 5.42
C SER A 64 -5.87 7.65 5.78
N SER A 65 -7.06 8.18 5.48
CA SER A 65 -7.37 9.61 5.64
C SER A 65 -7.62 10.07 7.07
N ALA A 66 -8.01 9.15 7.97
CA ALA A 66 -8.23 9.43 9.38
C ALA A 66 -7.53 8.35 10.22
N LEU A 67 -6.50 8.75 10.97
CA LEU A 67 -5.71 7.85 11.81
C LEU A 67 -6.01 8.08 13.28
N ASP A 68 -6.00 7.00 14.06
CA ASP A 68 -6.16 7.01 15.51
C ASP A 68 -5.03 7.81 16.21
N LEU A 69 -3.80 7.73 15.68
CA LEU A 69 -2.66 8.54 16.10
C LEU A 69 -2.94 10.05 16.10
N PHE A 70 -3.83 10.51 15.21
CA PHE A 70 -4.27 11.90 15.11
C PHE A 70 -5.68 12.14 15.68
N ASN A 71 -6.23 11.17 16.43
CA ASN A 71 -7.60 11.18 16.93
C ASN A 71 -8.66 11.39 15.83
N TYR A 72 -8.40 10.84 14.65
CA TYR A 72 -9.27 10.95 13.46
C TYR A 72 -9.53 12.41 13.03
N LYS A 73 -8.60 13.32 13.32
CA LYS A 73 -8.62 14.74 12.92
C LYS A 73 -7.68 15.02 11.76
#